data_AF-A5ZA75-F1
#
_entry.id   AF-A5ZA75-F1
#
_cell.length_a   1.000
_cell.length_b   1.000
_cell.length_c   1.000
_cell.angle_alpha   90.00
_cell.angle_beta   90.00
_cell.angle_gamma   90.00
#
_symmetry.space_group_name_H-M   'P 1'
#
loop_
_entity.id
_entity.type
_entity.pdbx_description
1 polymer ?
#
loop_
_entity_poly.entity_id
_entity_poly.type
_entity_poly.pdbx_seq_one_letter_code
_entity_poly.pdbx_strand_id
1 'polypeptide(L)'
;MKKVRRKMMKMDKYMSCVDFLLYSTFRISIREGAMSEDEIIDKLIESAYQDATRQGAFYALIKKEYENNLKEKANDARDEAKKELKNKIIKFNTYDEFNNWYNDLCEEIIGKFKKFNEEFRDSKKKFEECNKEFKEISENNEPLFSYGNAQKWVNMTIKNIYVVGALCEIMNIQHRFCEISKKFISKDIEKQLHIPIDNYILESIWNEENKKMWEEIEEEQKETQSDKSSLVKEIYCKNNKNKMKKYSADVVKPWSKWTKDDYTLFKKKFDENIKIPENQSPLEWENEHWINIALQKRK
;
A
#
# COMPACT_ATOMS: atom_id res chain seq x y z
N MET A 1 -37.67 -21.36 22.36
CA MET A 1 -38.10 -20.37 21.34
C MET A 1 -37.75 -18.91 21.66
N LYS A 2 -38.19 -18.27 22.77
CA LYS A 2 -37.89 -16.84 23.06
C LYS A 2 -36.39 -16.47 23.13
N LYS A 3 -35.53 -17.35 23.68
CA LYS A 3 -34.08 -17.14 23.80
C LYS A 3 -33.36 -17.20 22.44
N VAL A 4 -33.81 -18.10 21.56
CA VAL A 4 -33.33 -18.24 20.16
C VAL A 4 -33.74 -17.02 19.33
N ARG A 5 -35.01 -16.60 19.41
CA ARG A 5 -35.52 -15.41 18.72
C ARG A 5 -34.81 -14.11 19.16
N ARG A 6 -34.48 -13.97 20.45
CA ARG A 6 -33.65 -12.87 20.96
C ARG A 6 -32.20 -12.92 20.48
N LYS A 7 -31.61 -14.12 20.33
CA LYS A 7 -30.25 -14.29 19.79
C LYS A 7 -30.20 -13.94 18.30
N MET A 8 -31.19 -14.38 17.52
CA MET A 8 -31.35 -14.02 16.10
C MET A 8 -31.52 -12.51 15.90
N MET A 9 -32.46 -11.86 16.62
CA MET A 9 -32.63 -10.40 16.53
C MET A 9 -31.37 -9.60 16.90
N LYS A 10 -30.53 -10.11 17.82
CA LYS A 10 -29.24 -9.48 18.14
C LYS A 10 -28.24 -9.64 17.00
N MET A 11 -28.16 -10.82 16.39
CA MET A 11 -27.32 -11.10 15.23
C MET A 11 -27.67 -10.16 14.06
N ASP A 12 -28.96 -10.00 13.76
CA ASP A 12 -29.45 -9.12 12.68
C ASP A 12 -29.10 -7.64 12.91
N LYS A 13 -29.11 -7.20 14.17
CA LYS A 13 -28.68 -5.84 14.54
C LYS A 13 -27.17 -5.65 14.30
N TYR A 14 -26.34 -6.57 14.78
CA TYR A 14 -24.89 -6.48 14.57
C TYR A 14 -24.51 -6.60 13.09
N MET A 15 -25.22 -7.45 12.33
CA MET A 15 -25.08 -7.54 10.88
C MET A 15 -25.32 -6.22 10.19
N SER A 16 -26.33 -5.45 10.63
CA SER A 16 -26.59 -4.13 10.06
C SER A 16 -25.51 -3.10 10.38
N CYS A 17 -24.88 -3.19 11.55
CA CYS A 17 -23.73 -2.36 11.88
C CYS A 17 -22.49 -2.75 11.06
N VAL A 18 -22.19 -4.05 10.93
CA VAL A 18 -21.06 -4.54 10.14
C VAL A 18 -21.21 -4.16 8.67
N ASP A 19 -22.39 -4.39 8.11
CA ASP A 19 -22.70 -4.05 6.73
C ASP A 19 -22.56 -2.54 6.47
N PHE A 20 -23.04 -1.70 7.40
CA PHE A 20 -22.83 -0.25 7.33
C PHE A 20 -21.34 0.13 7.36
N LEU A 21 -20.55 -0.49 8.26
CA LEU A 21 -19.11 -0.24 8.34
C LEU A 21 -18.41 -0.61 7.03
N LEU A 22 -18.69 -1.81 6.50
CA LEU A 22 -18.14 -2.27 5.24
C LEU A 22 -18.55 -1.39 4.06
N TYR A 23 -19.80 -0.95 4.01
CA TYR A 23 -20.27 -0.02 3.00
C TYR A 23 -19.61 1.36 3.13
N SER A 24 -19.42 1.83 4.37
CA SER A 24 -18.80 3.13 4.65
C SER A 24 -17.32 3.16 4.25
N THR A 25 -16.59 2.07 4.48
CA THR A 25 -15.15 1.94 4.26
C THR A 25 -14.83 1.50 2.84
N PHE A 26 -15.48 0.43 2.36
CA PHE A 26 -15.14 -0.25 1.10
C PHE A 26 -16.22 -0.14 0.03
N ARG A 27 -17.40 0.41 0.35
CA ARG A 27 -18.57 0.43 -0.56
C ARG A 27 -19.02 -0.98 -0.96
N ILE A 28 -18.93 -1.93 -0.02
CA ILE A 28 -19.42 -3.30 -0.20
C ILE A 28 -20.55 -3.64 0.75
N SER A 29 -21.33 -4.66 0.40
CA SER A 29 -22.26 -5.35 1.29
C SER A 29 -22.01 -6.85 1.19
N ILE A 30 -21.97 -7.51 2.34
CA ILE A 30 -21.83 -8.99 2.45
C ILE A 30 -23.14 -9.66 2.85
N ARG A 31 -24.26 -8.92 2.74
CA ARG A 31 -25.59 -9.50 2.88
C ARG A 31 -25.86 -10.44 1.72
N GLU A 32 -26.62 -11.49 2.02
CA GLU A 32 -27.04 -12.47 1.02
C GLU A 32 -27.74 -11.77 -0.15
N GLY A 33 -27.24 -12.03 -1.37
CA GLY A 33 -27.77 -11.49 -2.62
C GLY A 33 -27.50 -10.00 -2.86
N ALA A 34 -26.82 -9.29 -1.97
CA ALA A 34 -26.58 -7.85 -2.14
C ALA A 34 -25.47 -7.54 -3.15
N MET A 35 -24.40 -8.35 -3.16
CA MET A 35 -23.28 -8.22 -4.08
C MET A 35 -22.67 -9.59 -4.37
N SER A 36 -22.15 -9.78 -5.58
CA SER A 36 -21.34 -10.96 -5.92
C SER A 36 -19.93 -10.88 -5.31
N GLU A 37 -19.26 -12.02 -5.21
CA GLU A 37 -17.85 -12.08 -4.81
C GLU A 37 -16.94 -11.27 -5.72
N ASP A 38 -17.26 -11.21 -7.01
CA ASP A 38 -16.50 -10.46 -8.01
C ASP A 38 -16.61 -8.96 -7.78
N GLU A 39 -17.83 -8.46 -7.50
CA GLU A 39 -18.05 -7.04 -7.18
C GLU A 39 -17.38 -6.65 -5.86
N ILE A 40 -17.40 -7.54 -4.86
CA ILE A 40 -16.70 -7.31 -3.58
C ILE A 40 -15.20 -7.16 -3.84
N ILE A 41 -14.58 -8.12 -4.56
CA ILE A 41 -13.14 -8.06 -4.87
C ILE A 41 -12.80 -6.78 -5.64
N ASP A 42 -13.61 -6.43 -6.64
CA ASP A 42 -13.41 -5.20 -7.42
C ASP A 42 -13.40 -3.96 -6.53
N LYS A 43 -14.30 -3.88 -5.54
CA LYS A 43 -14.36 -2.75 -4.60
C LYS A 43 -13.20 -2.73 -3.62
N LEU A 44 -12.73 -3.89 -3.15
CA LEU A 44 -11.55 -3.97 -2.29
C LEU A 44 -10.27 -3.54 -3.02
N ILE A 45 -10.12 -3.95 -4.29
CA ILE A 45 -9.03 -3.53 -5.18
C ILE A 45 -9.10 -2.02 -5.44
N GLU A 46 -10.29 -1.49 -5.74
CA GLU A 46 -10.51 -0.05 -5.94
C GLU A 46 -10.16 0.75 -4.68
N SER A 47 -10.60 0.29 -3.51
CA SER A 47 -10.28 0.94 -2.24
C SER A 47 -8.77 0.94 -1.97
N ALA A 48 -8.08 -0.15 -2.27
CA ALA A 48 -6.64 -0.26 -2.13
C ALA A 48 -5.88 0.66 -3.11
N TYR A 49 -6.31 0.74 -4.37
CA TYR A 49 -5.72 1.65 -5.36
C TYR A 49 -5.84 3.10 -4.91
N GLN A 50 -7.00 3.45 -4.38
CA GLN A 50 -7.28 4.78 -3.89
C GLN A 50 -6.39 5.12 -2.69
N ASP A 51 -6.17 4.20 -1.76
CA ASP A 51 -5.19 4.40 -0.69
C ASP A 51 -3.76 4.60 -1.25
N ALA A 52 -3.38 3.78 -2.23
CA ALA A 52 -2.08 3.82 -2.89
C ALA A 52 -1.86 5.07 -3.78
N THR A 53 -2.88 5.87 -4.08
CA THR A 53 -2.76 7.02 -4.99
C THR A 53 -3.26 8.34 -4.44
N ARG A 54 -4.03 8.33 -3.33
CA ARG A 54 -4.54 9.56 -2.69
C ARG A 54 -3.51 10.29 -1.83
N GLN A 55 -2.58 9.58 -1.19
CA GLN A 55 -1.71 10.16 -0.15
C GLN A 55 -0.49 10.92 -0.67
N GLY A 56 -0.21 10.91 -1.97
CA GLY A 56 0.99 11.56 -2.49
C GLY A 56 0.91 11.82 -3.97
N ALA A 57 0.77 13.10 -4.33
CA ALA A 57 1.08 13.69 -5.62
C ALA A 57 0.38 13.15 -6.88
N PHE A 58 -0.02 11.88 -6.99
CA PHE A 58 -0.48 11.23 -8.22
C PHE A 58 -1.62 12.01 -8.89
N TYR A 59 -2.77 12.11 -8.22
CA TYR A 59 -3.91 12.85 -8.75
C TYR A 59 -3.76 14.37 -8.67
N ALA A 60 -2.90 14.89 -7.78
CA ALA A 60 -2.61 16.33 -7.72
C ALA A 60 -1.77 16.77 -8.94
N LEU A 61 -0.82 15.94 -9.36
CA LEU A 61 0.05 16.15 -10.52
C LEU A 61 -0.68 15.91 -11.83
N ILE A 62 -1.59 14.93 -11.89
CA ILE A 62 -2.48 14.74 -13.06
C ILE A 62 -3.44 15.93 -13.23
N LYS A 63 -3.80 16.62 -12.14
CA LYS A 63 -4.67 17.81 -12.17
C LYS A 63 -3.92 19.12 -12.44
N LYS A 64 -2.61 19.18 -12.22
CA LYS A 64 -1.78 20.30 -12.71
C LYS A 64 -1.83 20.27 -14.24
N GLU A 65 -1.72 21.45 -14.86
CA GLU A 65 -1.98 21.83 -16.26
C GLU A 65 -1.21 21.04 -17.36
N TYR A 66 -1.23 19.72 -17.30
CA TYR A 66 -0.75 18.80 -18.32
C TYR A 66 -1.97 18.26 -19.08
N GLU A 67 -1.83 18.02 -20.39
CA GLU A 67 -2.90 17.69 -21.36
C GLU A 67 -4.14 16.96 -20.78
N ASN A 68 -5.34 17.37 -21.22
CA ASN A 68 -6.65 16.81 -20.80
C ASN A 68 -6.78 15.27 -20.91
N ASN A 69 -5.90 14.60 -21.65
CA ASN A 69 -5.93 13.15 -21.88
C ASN A 69 -5.23 12.31 -20.79
N LEU A 70 -4.33 12.88 -19.96
CA LEU A 70 -3.50 12.07 -19.05
C LEU A 70 -4.33 11.36 -17.97
N LYS A 71 -5.42 11.98 -17.54
CA LYS A 71 -6.35 11.38 -16.58
C LYS A 71 -7.05 10.15 -17.17
N GLU A 72 -7.47 10.21 -18.43
CA GLU A 72 -8.10 9.10 -19.12
C GLU A 72 -7.12 7.93 -19.25
N LYS A 73 -5.89 8.21 -19.71
CA LYS A 73 -4.84 7.20 -19.85
C LYS A 73 -4.41 6.60 -18.52
N ALA A 74 -4.39 7.38 -17.44
CA ALA A 74 -4.19 6.86 -16.09
C ALA A 74 -5.30 5.89 -15.67
N ASN A 75 -6.56 6.17 -16.04
CA ASN A 75 -7.69 5.30 -15.76
C ASN A 75 -7.62 4.02 -16.60
N ASP A 76 -7.22 4.11 -17.88
CA ASP A 76 -7.04 2.93 -18.74
C ASP A 76 -5.96 1.99 -18.18
N ALA A 77 -4.79 2.55 -17.83
CA ALA A 77 -3.71 1.79 -17.18
C ALA A 77 -4.17 1.16 -15.86
N ARG A 78 -4.94 1.90 -15.05
CA ARG A 78 -5.54 1.39 -13.81
C ARG A 78 -6.48 0.23 -14.10
N ASP A 79 -7.36 0.33 -15.09
CA ASP A 79 -8.37 -0.68 -15.36
C ASP A 79 -7.75 -1.97 -15.94
N GLU A 80 -6.67 -1.86 -16.72
CA GLU A 80 -5.86 -3.00 -17.13
C GLU A 80 -5.13 -3.66 -15.95
N ALA A 81 -4.47 -2.87 -15.11
CA ALA A 81 -3.78 -3.37 -13.93
C ALA A 81 -4.74 -4.01 -12.92
N LYS A 82 -5.93 -3.44 -12.73
CA LYS A 82 -7.00 -3.98 -11.88
C LYS A 82 -7.43 -5.37 -12.33
N LYS A 83 -7.61 -5.57 -13.64
CA LYS A 83 -7.96 -6.89 -14.21
C LYS A 83 -6.87 -7.92 -13.94
N GLU A 84 -5.61 -7.56 -14.13
CA GLU A 84 -4.46 -8.44 -13.85
C GLU A 84 -4.40 -8.81 -12.36
N LEU A 85 -4.46 -7.81 -11.49
CA LEU A 85 -4.47 -7.99 -10.03
C LEU A 85 -5.62 -8.89 -9.58
N LYS A 86 -6.84 -8.67 -10.06
CA LYS A 86 -8.00 -9.52 -9.76
C LYS A 86 -7.75 -10.97 -10.18
N ASN A 87 -7.26 -11.17 -11.41
CA ASN A 87 -6.98 -12.52 -11.94
C ASN A 87 -5.94 -13.25 -11.09
N LYS A 88 -4.87 -12.56 -10.67
CA LYS A 88 -3.80 -13.13 -9.85
C LYS A 88 -4.27 -13.47 -8.43
N ILE A 89 -5.08 -12.60 -7.83
CA ILE A 89 -5.71 -12.84 -6.52
C ILE A 89 -6.64 -14.06 -6.55
N ILE A 90 -7.49 -14.18 -7.57
CA ILE A 90 -8.43 -15.30 -7.68
C ILE A 90 -7.68 -16.63 -7.85
N LYS A 91 -6.62 -16.64 -8.68
CA LYS A 91 -5.83 -17.84 -9.00
C LYS A 91 -4.80 -18.22 -7.94
N PHE A 92 -4.49 -17.32 -7.01
CA PHE A 92 -3.50 -17.55 -5.96
C PHE A 92 -3.83 -18.82 -5.16
N ASN A 93 -2.84 -19.69 -4.98
CA ASN A 93 -2.99 -21.01 -4.36
C ASN A 93 -1.72 -21.58 -3.70
N THR A 94 -0.55 -20.93 -3.80
CA THR A 94 0.73 -21.44 -3.28
C THR A 94 1.33 -20.51 -2.22
N TYR A 95 1.86 -21.12 -1.15
CA TYR A 95 2.49 -20.44 -0.02
C TYR A 95 3.99 -20.25 -0.27
N ASP A 96 4.68 -21.29 -0.73
CA ASP A 96 6.15 -21.35 -0.81
C ASP A 96 6.80 -20.32 -1.74
N GLU A 97 5.99 -19.66 -2.58
CA GLU A 97 6.45 -18.69 -3.58
C GLU A 97 5.80 -17.32 -3.42
N PHE A 98 5.23 -16.98 -2.24
CA PHE A 98 4.51 -15.72 -2.03
C PHE A 98 5.35 -14.50 -2.44
N ASN A 99 6.64 -14.45 -2.07
CA ASN A 99 7.53 -13.34 -2.43
C ASN A 99 7.73 -13.20 -3.95
N ASN A 100 7.89 -14.32 -4.66
CA ASN A 100 8.06 -14.30 -6.12
C ASN A 100 6.76 -13.86 -6.78
N TRP A 101 5.63 -14.47 -6.39
CA TRP A 101 4.30 -14.10 -6.86
C TRP A 101 4.01 -12.60 -6.64
N TYR A 102 4.37 -12.09 -5.46
CA TYR A 102 4.18 -10.70 -5.09
C TYR A 102 5.00 -9.75 -5.97
N ASN A 103 6.29 -10.04 -6.12
CA ASN A 103 7.22 -9.21 -6.88
C ASN A 103 6.84 -9.21 -8.37
N ASP A 104 6.49 -10.37 -8.92
CA ASP A 104 6.03 -10.52 -10.30
C ASP A 104 4.74 -9.74 -10.56
N LEU A 105 3.77 -9.82 -9.64
CA LEU A 105 2.53 -9.07 -9.72
C LEU A 105 2.77 -7.55 -9.69
N CYS A 106 3.68 -7.07 -8.83
CA CYS A 106 4.03 -5.66 -8.80
C CYS A 106 4.67 -5.21 -10.13
N GLU A 107 5.56 -6.01 -10.72
CA GLU A 107 6.18 -5.73 -12.02
C GLU A 107 5.17 -5.72 -13.17
N GLU A 108 4.21 -6.65 -13.16
CA GLU A 108 3.12 -6.70 -14.13
C GLU A 108 2.25 -5.44 -14.05
N ILE A 109 1.88 -5.01 -12.83
CA ILE A 109 1.14 -3.76 -12.59
C ILE A 109 1.94 -2.56 -13.11
N ILE A 110 3.23 -2.47 -12.79
CA ILE A 110 4.10 -1.39 -13.30
C ILE A 110 4.16 -1.43 -14.82
N GLY A 111 4.21 -2.62 -15.42
CA GLY A 111 4.11 -2.85 -16.85
C GLY A 111 2.92 -2.14 -17.49
N LYS A 112 1.73 -2.18 -16.86
CA LYS A 112 0.52 -1.52 -17.36
C LYS A 112 0.61 0.01 -17.30
N PHE A 113 1.40 0.56 -16.37
CA PHE A 113 1.60 2.01 -16.25
C PHE A 113 2.80 2.53 -17.06
N LYS A 114 3.58 1.69 -17.76
CA LYS A 114 4.77 2.12 -18.51
C LYS A 114 4.46 3.24 -19.51
N LYS A 115 3.48 3.00 -20.40
CA LYS A 115 3.07 3.99 -21.42
C LYS A 115 2.57 5.29 -20.78
N PHE A 116 1.74 5.18 -19.74
CA PHE A 116 1.26 6.36 -19.01
C PHE A 116 2.42 7.17 -18.39
N ASN A 117 3.39 6.50 -17.78
CA ASN A 117 4.55 7.14 -17.16
C ASN A 117 5.45 7.84 -18.20
N GLU A 118 5.63 7.24 -19.38
CA GLU A 118 6.38 7.83 -20.50
C GLU A 118 5.70 9.11 -20.99
N GLU A 119 4.40 9.06 -21.25
CA GLU A 119 3.65 10.21 -21.74
C GLU A 119 3.50 11.32 -20.68
N PHE A 120 3.38 10.96 -19.41
CA PHE A 120 3.45 11.92 -18.31
C PHE A 120 4.79 12.64 -18.29
N ARG A 121 5.90 11.91 -18.46
CA ARG A 121 7.25 12.48 -18.52
C ARG A 121 7.38 13.46 -19.69
N ASP A 122 6.91 13.08 -20.88
CA ASP A 122 6.96 13.94 -22.07
C ASP A 122 6.13 15.21 -21.87
N SER A 123 4.92 15.07 -21.30
CA SER A 123 4.03 16.20 -21.01
C SER A 123 4.64 17.13 -19.97
N LYS A 124 5.27 16.57 -18.93
CA LYS A 124 5.98 17.32 -17.90
C LYS A 124 7.14 18.13 -18.48
N LYS A 125 7.98 17.49 -19.31
CA LYS A 125 9.12 18.14 -19.97
C LYS A 125 8.67 19.32 -20.84
N LYS A 126 7.64 19.13 -21.67
CA LYS A 126 7.09 20.20 -22.53
C LYS A 126 6.63 21.41 -21.71
N PHE A 127 5.91 21.15 -20.60
CA PHE A 127 5.45 22.23 -19.72
C PHE A 127 6.61 22.98 -19.06
N GLU A 128 7.63 22.28 -18.56
CA GLU A 128 8.83 22.89 -17.96
C GLU A 128 9.63 23.73 -18.96
N GLU A 129 9.69 23.31 -20.23
CA GLU A 129 10.30 24.09 -21.32
C GLU A 129 9.52 25.38 -21.62
N CYS A 130 8.18 25.32 -21.56
CA CYS A 130 7.31 26.49 -21.77
C CYS A 130 7.29 27.45 -20.57
N ASN A 131 7.48 26.94 -19.35
CA ASN A 131 7.39 27.72 -18.11
C ASN A 131 8.76 27.76 -17.39
N LYS A 132 9.63 28.69 -17.82
CA LYS A 132 11.01 28.83 -17.30
C LYS A 132 11.10 29.13 -15.79
N GLU A 133 10.04 29.65 -15.17
CA GLU A 133 9.93 29.87 -13.72
C GLU A 133 9.55 28.59 -12.95
N PHE A 134 9.05 27.57 -13.65
CA PHE A 134 8.59 26.29 -13.11
C PHE A 134 9.64 25.19 -13.28
N LYS A 135 10.91 25.51 -13.01
CA LYS A 135 11.94 24.50 -12.79
C LYS A 135 11.84 24.00 -11.35
N GLU A 136 10.79 23.25 -11.05
CA GLU A 136 10.91 22.33 -9.92
C GLU A 136 12.03 21.36 -10.32
N ILE A 137 13.13 21.37 -9.57
CA ILE A 137 14.35 20.58 -9.79
C ILE A 137 13.97 19.10 -9.80
N SER A 138 13.46 18.64 -10.94
CA SER A 138 13.02 17.28 -11.18
C SER A 138 14.21 16.53 -11.73
N GLU A 139 15.27 16.44 -10.92
CA GLU A 139 16.53 15.80 -11.31
C GLU A 139 16.36 14.33 -11.71
N ASN A 140 15.20 13.71 -11.49
CA ASN A 140 15.01 12.31 -11.84
C ASN A 140 13.79 12.08 -12.74
N ASN A 141 14.01 11.26 -13.77
CA ASN A 141 13.05 10.61 -14.67
C ASN A 141 12.08 9.65 -13.92
N GLU A 142 11.74 9.96 -12.67
CA GLU A 142 10.92 9.11 -11.81
C GLU A 142 9.51 8.95 -12.38
N PRO A 143 8.98 7.72 -12.39
CA PRO A 143 7.61 7.48 -12.83
C PRO A 143 6.61 8.12 -11.86
N LEU A 144 5.50 8.62 -12.40
CA LEU A 144 4.40 9.12 -11.58
C LEU A 144 3.70 7.98 -10.83
N PHE A 145 3.47 6.85 -11.52
CA PHE A 145 3.09 5.59 -10.89
C PHE A 145 4.34 4.72 -10.67
N SER A 146 4.90 4.75 -9.45
CA SER A 146 6.13 4.04 -9.08
C SER A 146 5.90 2.63 -8.56
N TYR A 147 7.00 1.87 -8.39
CA TYR A 147 6.96 0.53 -7.79
C TYR A 147 6.33 0.57 -6.39
N GLY A 148 6.61 1.61 -5.60
CA GLY A 148 5.96 1.80 -4.31
C GLY A 148 4.43 1.93 -4.38
N ASN A 149 3.88 2.52 -5.45
CA ASN A 149 2.42 2.54 -5.67
C ASN A 149 1.88 1.13 -5.97
N ALA A 150 2.57 0.35 -6.80
CA ALA A 150 2.18 -1.04 -7.09
C ALA A 150 2.23 -1.90 -5.83
N GLN A 151 3.34 -1.85 -5.09
CA GLN A 151 3.57 -2.53 -3.82
C GLN A 151 2.44 -2.23 -2.83
N LYS A 152 2.14 -0.95 -2.60
CA LYS A 152 1.08 -0.57 -1.67
C LYS A 152 -0.29 -1.03 -2.15
N TRP A 153 -0.56 -0.95 -3.45
CA TRP A 153 -1.83 -1.40 -4.01
C TRP A 153 -2.04 -2.91 -3.80
N VAL A 154 -1.03 -3.74 -4.05
CA VAL A 154 -1.09 -5.19 -3.81
C VAL A 154 -1.28 -5.46 -2.31
N ASN A 155 -0.46 -4.84 -1.45
CA ASN A 155 -0.55 -5.03 0.01
C ASN A 155 -1.91 -4.65 0.57
N MET A 156 -2.41 -3.47 0.22
CA MET A 156 -3.71 -3.00 0.70
C MET A 156 -4.85 -3.85 0.15
N THR A 157 -4.72 -4.40 -1.06
CA THR A 157 -5.72 -5.33 -1.61
C THR A 157 -5.79 -6.60 -0.76
N ILE A 158 -4.64 -7.22 -0.48
CA ILE A 158 -4.58 -8.45 0.31
C ILE A 158 -5.05 -8.19 1.74
N LYS A 159 -4.61 -7.08 2.37
CA LYS A 159 -5.07 -6.64 3.69
C LYS A 159 -6.58 -6.44 3.73
N ASN A 160 -7.16 -5.76 2.74
CA ASN A 160 -8.59 -5.55 2.66
C ASN A 160 -9.35 -6.88 2.54
N ILE A 161 -8.87 -7.83 1.73
CA ILE A 161 -9.45 -9.17 1.61
C ILE A 161 -9.37 -9.92 2.94
N TYR A 162 -8.22 -9.88 3.61
CA TYR A 162 -8.02 -10.49 4.93
C TYR A 162 -9.01 -9.92 5.96
N VAL A 163 -9.06 -8.59 6.11
CA VAL A 163 -9.91 -7.93 7.12
C VAL A 163 -11.38 -8.23 6.88
N VAL A 164 -11.85 -8.15 5.63
CA VAL A 164 -13.26 -8.44 5.32
C VAL A 164 -13.57 -9.92 5.55
N GLY A 165 -12.68 -10.83 5.16
CA GLY A 165 -12.89 -12.25 5.39
C GLY A 165 -12.84 -12.63 6.88
N ALA A 166 -11.93 -12.07 7.66
CA ALA A 166 -11.87 -12.27 9.11
C ALA A 166 -13.15 -11.76 9.80
N LEU A 167 -13.69 -10.62 9.34
CA LEU A 167 -15.00 -10.14 9.79
C LEU A 167 -16.13 -11.12 9.44
N CYS A 168 -16.11 -11.71 8.23
CA CYS A 168 -17.07 -12.74 7.86
C CYS A 168 -16.98 -13.97 8.79
N GLU A 169 -15.78 -14.43 9.13
CA GLU A 169 -15.57 -15.54 10.06
C GLU A 169 -16.10 -15.23 11.47
N ILE A 170 -15.73 -14.08 12.03
CA ILE A 170 -16.19 -13.63 13.36
C ILE A 170 -17.73 -13.56 13.42
N MET A 171 -18.34 -13.08 12.34
CA MET A 171 -19.79 -12.90 12.24
C MET A 171 -20.54 -14.16 11.77
N ASN A 172 -19.83 -15.26 11.48
CA ASN A 172 -20.37 -16.50 10.90
C ASN A 172 -21.17 -16.28 9.60
N ILE A 173 -20.69 -15.39 8.74
CA ILE A 173 -21.32 -15.03 7.47
C ILE A 173 -20.98 -16.09 6.42
N GLN A 174 -22.00 -16.57 5.72
CA GLN A 174 -21.84 -17.49 4.59
C GLN A 174 -21.95 -16.68 3.30
N HIS A 175 -20.82 -16.47 2.62
CA HIS A 175 -20.75 -15.75 1.35
C HIS A 175 -19.67 -16.37 0.47
N ARG A 176 -19.86 -16.43 -0.86
CA ARG A 176 -18.90 -17.05 -1.79
C ARG A 176 -17.52 -16.38 -1.76
N PHE A 177 -17.47 -15.08 -1.47
CA PHE A 177 -16.25 -14.33 -1.19
C PHE A 177 -15.36 -14.99 -0.11
N CYS A 178 -15.98 -15.63 0.89
CA CYS A 178 -15.24 -16.24 2.00
C CYS A 178 -14.32 -17.37 1.53
N GLU A 179 -14.62 -18.04 0.42
CA GLU A 179 -13.73 -19.07 -0.14
C GLU A 179 -12.43 -18.47 -0.69
N ILE A 180 -12.49 -17.25 -1.21
CA ILE A 180 -11.30 -16.52 -1.68
C ILE A 180 -10.53 -15.96 -0.49
N SER A 181 -11.20 -15.35 0.48
CA SER A 181 -10.53 -14.78 1.66
C SER A 181 -9.86 -15.83 2.54
N LYS A 182 -10.43 -17.05 2.64
CA LYS A 182 -9.83 -18.17 3.40
C LYS A 182 -8.41 -18.50 2.93
N LYS A 183 -8.11 -18.29 1.65
CA LYS A 183 -6.75 -18.46 1.13
C LYS A 183 -5.76 -17.54 1.83
N PHE A 184 -6.18 -16.34 2.25
CA PHE A 184 -5.33 -15.34 2.87
C PHE A 184 -5.39 -15.33 4.41
N ILE A 185 -6.42 -15.94 5.01
CA ILE A 185 -6.64 -16.00 6.48
C ILE A 185 -5.95 -17.22 7.12
N SER A 186 -5.47 -18.16 6.31
CA SER A 186 -4.71 -19.30 6.84
C SER A 186 -3.44 -18.81 7.57
N LYS A 187 -3.14 -19.46 8.70
CA LYS A 187 -2.06 -19.10 9.64
C LYS A 187 -0.66 -19.00 9.02
N ASP A 188 -0.49 -19.51 7.81
CA ASP A 188 0.80 -19.55 7.12
C ASP A 188 0.99 -18.38 6.15
N ILE A 189 -0.08 -17.79 5.58
CA ILE A 189 0.06 -16.62 4.68
C ILE A 189 0.17 -15.33 5.45
N GLU A 190 -0.57 -15.16 6.54
CA GLU A 190 -0.52 -13.91 7.31
C GLU A 190 0.90 -13.54 7.73
N LYS A 191 1.75 -14.55 8.02
CA LYS A 191 3.17 -14.45 8.35
C LYS A 191 4.08 -14.07 7.19
N GLN A 192 3.62 -14.31 5.96
CA GLN A 192 4.36 -14.01 4.73
C GLN A 192 3.93 -12.68 4.11
N LEU A 193 2.81 -12.11 4.55
CA LEU A 193 2.33 -10.82 4.06
C LEU A 193 3.40 -9.75 4.26
N HIS A 194 3.64 -8.99 3.19
CA HIS A 194 4.47 -7.80 3.29
C HIS A 194 3.70 -6.74 4.08
N ILE A 195 4.42 -5.99 4.90
CA ILE A 195 3.85 -4.85 5.62
C ILE A 195 3.52 -3.76 4.59
N PRO A 196 2.26 -3.25 4.53
CA PRO A 196 1.96 -2.02 3.81
C PRO A 196 2.85 -0.87 4.29
N ILE A 197 3.70 -0.33 3.42
CA ILE A 197 4.59 0.76 3.79
C ILE A 197 3.90 2.07 3.44
N ASP A 198 3.65 2.88 4.47
CA ASP A 198 3.20 4.25 4.31
C ASP A 198 3.97 5.20 5.22
N ASN A 199 3.62 6.49 5.19
CA ASN A 199 4.31 7.48 6.01
C ASN A 199 4.12 7.24 7.52
N TYR A 200 3.05 6.58 7.96
CA TYR A 200 2.82 6.26 9.37
C TYR A 200 3.72 5.12 9.81
N ILE A 201 3.87 4.09 8.98
CA ILE A 201 4.81 3.00 9.26
C ILE A 201 6.24 3.50 9.22
N LEU A 202 6.62 4.29 8.21
CA LEU A 202 7.95 4.91 8.15
C LEU A 202 8.23 5.79 9.37
N GLU A 203 7.25 6.58 9.83
CA GLU A 203 7.36 7.38 11.05
C GLU A 203 7.50 6.52 12.31
N SER A 204 6.76 5.41 12.40
CA SER A 204 6.79 4.51 13.55
C SER A 204 8.16 3.88 13.78
N ILE A 205 8.86 3.56 12.69
CA ILE A 205 10.19 2.93 12.72
C ILE A 205 11.33 3.95 12.57
N TRP A 206 11.03 5.24 12.41
CA TRP A 206 12.03 6.30 12.39
C TRP A 206 12.34 6.76 13.82
N ASN A 207 13.08 5.93 14.55
CA ASN A 207 13.40 6.12 15.96
C ASN A 207 14.83 5.65 16.29
N GLU A 208 15.31 5.98 17.49
CA GLU A 208 16.69 5.65 17.91
C GLU A 208 16.94 4.13 18.03
N GLU A 209 15.90 3.31 18.31
CA GLU A 209 16.04 1.86 18.39
C GLU A 209 16.35 1.23 17.03
N ASN A 210 15.72 1.76 15.98
CA ASN A 210 15.89 1.32 14.59
C ASN A 210 16.94 2.12 13.82
N LYS A 211 17.69 2.99 14.50
CA LYS A 211 18.67 3.90 13.88
C LYS A 211 19.70 3.16 13.03
N LYS A 212 20.23 2.04 13.53
CA LYS A 212 21.24 1.24 12.84
C LYS A 212 20.76 0.77 11.46
N MET A 213 19.49 0.34 11.36
CA MET A 213 18.87 -0.05 10.10
C MET A 213 18.92 1.08 9.07
N TRP A 214 18.62 2.30 9.49
CA TRP A 214 18.63 3.47 8.61
C TRP A 214 20.04 3.86 8.17
N GLU A 215 21.02 3.76 9.06
CA GLU A 215 22.44 3.98 8.74
C GLU A 215 22.95 2.96 7.73
N GLU A 216 22.61 1.68 7.90
CA GLU A 216 22.97 0.61 6.96
C GLU A 216 22.35 0.83 5.58
N ILE A 217 21.09 1.31 5.51
CA ILE A 217 20.47 1.70 4.23
C ILE A 217 21.24 2.86 3.60
N GLU A 218 21.59 3.90 4.36
CA GLU A 218 22.32 5.05 3.85
C GLU A 218 23.72 4.66 3.31
N GLU A 219 24.42 3.76 4.00
CA GLU A 219 25.72 3.23 3.60
C GLU A 219 25.63 2.39 2.31
N GLU A 220 24.73 1.41 2.25
CA GLU A 220 24.55 0.54 1.08
C GLU A 220 24.13 1.34 -0.17
N GLN A 221 23.43 2.46 0.00
CA GLN A 221 23.10 3.38 -1.09
C GLN A 221 24.28 4.19 -1.60
N LYS A 222 25.20 4.63 -0.72
CA LYS A 222 26.42 5.36 -1.12
C LYS A 222 27.37 4.50 -1.94
N GLU A 223 27.41 3.20 -1.67
CA GLU A 223 28.24 2.24 -2.41
C GLU A 223 27.66 1.91 -3.79
N THR A 224 26.34 2.01 -3.96
CA THR A 224 25.63 1.52 -5.14
C THR A 224 25.06 2.59 -6.07
N GLN A 225 24.91 3.85 -5.62
CA GLN A 225 24.27 4.92 -6.40
C GLN A 225 25.21 6.11 -6.62
N SER A 226 25.60 6.37 -7.88
CA SER A 226 26.49 7.50 -8.21
C SER A 226 25.80 8.83 -8.49
N ASP A 227 24.46 8.94 -8.59
CA ASP A 227 23.80 10.22 -8.96
C ASP A 227 22.24 10.22 -8.85
N LYS A 228 21.61 9.37 -8.03
CA LYS A 228 20.13 9.26 -7.95
C LYS A 228 19.56 9.65 -6.58
N SER A 229 18.28 10.06 -6.57
CA SER A 229 17.52 10.37 -5.34
C SER A 229 17.55 9.21 -4.35
N SER A 230 18.41 9.30 -3.33
CA SER A 230 18.56 8.30 -2.29
C SER A 230 17.26 8.05 -1.52
N LEU A 231 17.13 6.84 -0.98
CA LEU A 231 16.00 6.43 -0.11
C LEU A 231 16.11 7.16 1.22
N VAL A 232 17.31 7.13 1.82
CA VAL A 232 17.64 7.91 3.01
C VAL A 232 18.46 9.13 2.58
N LYS A 233 17.99 10.32 2.95
CA LYS A 233 18.61 11.60 2.56
C LYS A 233 19.48 12.18 3.65
N GLU A 234 18.94 12.26 4.87
CA GLU A 234 19.65 12.84 6.01
C GLU A 234 19.08 12.32 7.34
N ILE A 235 19.86 11.50 8.05
CA ILE A 235 19.44 10.91 9.34
C ILE A 235 19.58 11.93 10.48
N TYR A 236 20.68 12.70 10.47
CA TYR A 236 21.12 13.49 11.61
C TYR A 236 20.89 14.99 11.47
N CYS A 237 20.78 15.69 12.59
CA CYS A 237 20.73 17.15 12.58
C CYS A 237 22.10 17.75 12.25
N LYS A 238 22.17 18.74 11.35
CA LYS A 238 23.43 19.41 10.93
C LYS A 238 24.33 19.87 12.09
N ASN A 239 23.71 20.31 13.18
CA ASN A 239 24.42 20.86 14.35
C ASN A 239 24.59 19.84 15.50
N ASN A 240 24.08 18.61 15.35
CA ASN A 240 24.22 17.56 16.35
C ASN A 240 24.15 16.16 15.69
N LYS A 241 25.33 15.58 15.46
CA LYS A 241 25.50 14.24 14.86
C LYS A 241 24.99 13.08 15.73
N ASN A 242 24.57 13.34 16.97
CA ASN A 242 24.05 12.30 17.87
C ASN A 242 22.52 12.31 17.97
N LYS A 243 21.83 13.22 17.27
CA LYS A 243 20.37 13.34 17.35
C LYS A 243 19.73 13.11 15.99
N MET A 244 18.90 12.05 15.90
CA MET A 244 18.08 11.83 14.70
C MET A 244 17.15 13.02 14.45
N LYS A 245 16.98 13.37 13.17
CA LYS A 245 15.95 14.30 12.74
C LYS A 245 14.56 13.73 13.00
N LYS A 246 13.56 14.61 13.11
CA LYS A 246 12.16 14.16 13.08
C LYS A 246 11.84 13.60 11.70
N TYR A 247 11.05 12.54 11.66
CA TYR A 247 10.56 11.96 10.41
C TYR A 247 9.85 13.01 9.54
N SER A 248 10.17 12.98 8.25
CA SER A 248 9.60 13.82 7.19
C SER A 248 9.97 13.26 5.81
N ALA A 249 9.29 13.73 4.76
CA ALA A 249 9.63 13.40 3.36
C ALA A 249 11.02 13.92 2.91
N ASP A 250 11.62 14.79 3.72
CA ASP A 250 12.94 15.38 3.48
C ASP A 250 14.07 14.50 4.02
N VAL A 251 13.78 13.59 4.96
CA VAL A 251 14.77 12.67 5.54
C VAL A 251 14.69 11.28 4.92
N VAL A 252 13.49 10.83 4.54
CA VAL A 252 13.26 9.57 3.82
C VAL A 252 12.39 9.85 2.62
N LYS A 253 12.80 9.30 1.46
CA LYS A 253 12.01 9.33 0.23
C LYS A 253 10.61 8.74 0.51
N PRO A 254 9.53 9.43 0.14
CA PRO A 254 8.17 8.88 0.31
C PRO A 254 8.02 7.54 -0.42
N TRP A 255 7.34 6.59 0.22
CA TRP A 255 7.08 5.25 -0.33
C TRP A 255 6.51 5.29 -1.75
N SER A 256 5.64 6.27 -2.05
CA SER A 256 5.02 6.45 -3.37
C SER A 256 6.00 6.82 -4.49
N LYS A 257 7.28 7.03 -4.17
CA LYS A 257 8.36 7.29 -5.13
C LYS A 257 9.40 6.16 -5.18
N TRP A 258 9.24 5.11 -4.38
CA TRP A 258 10.24 4.05 -4.30
C TRP A 258 10.34 3.28 -5.62
N THR A 259 11.59 3.04 -6.01
CA THR A 259 11.95 2.07 -7.05
C THR A 259 11.88 0.65 -6.47
N LYS A 260 12.03 -0.36 -7.34
CA LYS A 260 12.15 -1.75 -6.88
C LYS A 260 13.39 -1.94 -5.99
N ASP A 261 14.49 -1.29 -6.34
CA ASP A 261 15.74 -1.37 -5.57
C ASP A 261 15.57 -0.72 -4.20
N ASP A 262 14.90 0.45 -4.13
CA ASP A 262 14.57 1.10 -2.86
C ASP A 262 13.73 0.16 -1.96
N TYR A 263 12.70 -0.47 -2.54
CA TYR A 263 11.83 -1.41 -1.81
C TYR A 263 12.58 -2.65 -1.35
N THR A 264 13.39 -3.25 -2.22
CA THR A 264 14.12 -4.50 -1.94
C THR A 264 15.16 -4.26 -0.84
N LEU A 265 15.91 -3.15 -0.94
CA LEU A 265 16.86 -2.74 0.08
C LEU A 265 16.17 -2.50 1.41
N PHE A 266 15.09 -1.70 1.41
CA PHE A 266 14.33 -1.44 2.63
C PHE A 266 13.80 -2.73 3.25
N LYS A 267 13.17 -3.61 2.45
CA LYS A 267 12.57 -4.86 2.96
C LYS A 267 13.62 -5.78 3.57
N LYS A 268 14.77 -5.95 2.90
CA LYS A 268 15.91 -6.71 3.42
C LYS A 268 16.35 -6.16 4.77
N LYS A 269 16.59 -4.85 4.87
CA LYS A 269 17.04 -4.21 6.11
C LYS A 269 15.99 -4.23 7.20
N PHE A 270 14.72 -4.09 6.85
CA PHE A 270 13.59 -4.26 7.74
C PHE A 270 13.59 -5.67 8.34
N ASP A 271 13.69 -6.71 7.51
CA ASP A 271 13.67 -8.10 7.99
C ASP A 271 14.90 -8.46 8.85
N GLU A 272 16.06 -7.87 8.54
CA GLU A 272 17.31 -8.07 9.30
C GLU A 272 17.26 -7.40 10.68
N ASN A 273 16.62 -6.23 10.79
CA ASN A 273 16.72 -5.38 11.98
C ASN A 273 15.43 -5.33 12.82
N ILE A 274 14.26 -5.50 12.22
CA ILE A 274 12.96 -5.38 12.89
C ILE A 274 12.37 -6.76 13.12
N LYS A 275 12.39 -7.19 14.39
CA LYS A 275 11.83 -8.47 14.80
C LYS A 275 10.35 -8.32 15.14
N ILE A 276 9.51 -8.90 14.28
CA ILE A 276 8.10 -9.10 14.58
C ILE A 276 7.99 -10.24 15.60
N PRO A 277 7.30 -10.06 16.74
CA PRO A 277 7.11 -11.12 17.73
C PRO A 277 6.54 -12.40 17.12
N GLU A 278 7.00 -13.58 17.56
CA GLU A 278 6.56 -14.87 17.00
C GLU A 278 5.05 -15.12 17.11
N ASN A 279 4.41 -14.48 18.10
CA ASN A 279 2.97 -14.55 18.35
C ASN A 279 2.17 -13.46 17.61
N GLN A 280 2.81 -12.69 16.73
CA GLN A 280 2.21 -11.58 16.00
C GLN A 280 2.45 -11.76 14.49
N SER A 281 1.40 -11.61 13.70
CA SER A 281 1.51 -11.52 12.25
C SER A 281 2.04 -10.14 11.81
N PRO A 282 2.70 -10.03 10.65
CA PRO A 282 3.03 -8.75 10.02
C PRO A 282 1.88 -7.75 9.96
N LEU A 283 0.65 -8.24 9.73
CA LEU A 283 -0.54 -7.39 9.69
C LEU A 283 -0.92 -6.84 11.06
N GLU A 284 -0.88 -7.66 12.12
CA GLU A 284 -1.13 -7.21 13.48
C GLU A 284 -0.07 -6.18 13.93
N TRP A 285 1.20 -6.47 13.62
CA TRP A 285 2.32 -5.57 13.92
C TRP A 285 2.13 -4.21 13.23
N GLU A 286 1.81 -4.22 11.94
CA GLU A 286 1.56 -3.01 11.17
C GLU A 286 0.38 -2.19 11.72
N ASN A 287 -0.74 -2.84 12.03
CA ASN A 287 -1.92 -2.15 12.57
C ASN A 287 -1.61 -1.44 13.90
N GLU A 288 -0.89 -2.09 14.81
CA GLU A 288 -0.51 -1.49 16.10
C GLU A 288 0.37 -0.25 15.91
N HIS A 289 1.40 -0.36 15.07
CA HIS A 289 2.33 0.74 14.80
C HIS A 289 1.62 1.90 14.11
N TRP A 290 0.76 1.61 13.13
CA TRP A 290 -0.03 2.60 12.42
C TRP A 290 -0.96 3.36 13.37
N ILE A 291 -1.73 2.64 14.19
CA ILE A 291 -2.68 3.23 15.16
C ILE A 291 -1.94 4.10 16.17
N ASN A 292 -0.79 3.66 16.67
CA ASN A 292 0.01 4.43 17.63
C ASN A 292 0.43 5.79 17.06
N ILE A 293 0.96 5.83 15.84
CA ILE A 293 1.29 7.10 15.16
C ILE A 293 0.04 7.94 14.90
N ALA A 294 -1.06 7.32 14.46
CA ALA A 294 -2.31 8.04 14.23
C ALA A 294 -2.89 8.69 15.49
N LEU A 295 -2.79 8.03 16.64
CA LEU A 295 -3.20 8.58 17.93
C LEU A 295 -2.28 9.71 18.39
N GLN A 296 -0.97 9.62 18.14
CA GLN A 296 -0.02 10.69 18.47
C GLN A 296 -0.29 11.96 17.65
N LYS A 297 -0.62 11.82 16.35
CA LYS A 297 -0.94 12.98 15.49
C LYS A 297 -2.27 13.67 15.80
N ARG A 298 -3.16 13.02 16.56
CA ARG A 298 -4.41 13.63 17.03
C ARG A 298 -4.23 14.53 18.25
N LYS A 299 -3.10 14.42 18.94
CA LYS A 299 -2.74 15.25 20.10
C LYS A 299 -2.07 16.54 19.65
#